data_AF-A0A563UB79-F1
#
_entry.id   AF-A0A563UB79-F1
#
_cell.length_a   1.000
_cell.length_b   1.000
_cell.length_c   1.000
_cell.angle_alpha   90.00
_cell.angle_beta   90.00
_cell.angle_gamma   90.00
#
_symmetry.space_group_name_H-M   'P 1'
#
loop_
_entity.id
_entity.type
_entity.pdbx_description
1 polymer ?
#
loop_
_entity_poly.entity_id
_entity_poly.type
_entity_poly.pdbx_seq_one_letter_code
_entity_poly.pdbx_strand_id
1 'polypeptide(L)'
;MQDINTRSVRYPEAVDQKFEKIALKLGRTKRQIFIQMVDYFYKSKKDPMDLNDEMLKNALVKNHKDLIGFIKTQENDLLIPTRREIDRMVEAFRNVINFFNETLSPGLNAVLAGQQTESDRFKLIADVIKRSELQQTGKEQLKKQFALILDGYAKARENISGFNTSREKEELLANTKAQIEILR
;
A
#
# COMPACT_ATOMS: atom_id res chain seq x y z
N MET A 1 81.75 -51.23 6.55
CA MET A 1 80.38 -50.89 6.94
C MET A 1 79.51 -52.09 6.64
N GLN A 2 78.85 -52.67 7.64
CA GLN A 2 77.84 -53.72 7.41
C GLN A 2 76.64 -53.06 6.71
N ASP A 3 76.12 -53.69 5.66
CA ASP A 3 74.88 -53.22 5.04
C ASP A 3 73.75 -53.32 6.06
N ILE A 4 73.11 -52.18 6.35
CA ILE A 4 72.02 -52.05 7.32
C ILE A 4 70.78 -52.83 6.82
N ASN A 5 70.70 -53.12 5.51
CA ASN A 5 69.55 -53.75 4.87
C ASN A 5 69.80 -55.25 4.63
N THR A 6 69.52 -56.08 5.62
CA THR A 6 69.84 -57.52 5.59
C THR A 6 68.66 -58.42 5.20
N ARG A 7 67.46 -57.87 4.98
CA ARG A 7 66.23 -58.64 4.73
C ARG A 7 65.64 -58.34 3.35
N SER A 8 65.08 -59.37 2.71
CA SER A 8 64.42 -59.26 1.40
C SER A 8 62.98 -59.78 1.46
N VAL A 9 62.07 -59.08 0.78
CA VAL A 9 60.65 -59.47 0.64
C VAL A 9 60.39 -59.86 -0.80
N ARG A 10 59.80 -61.04 -1.03
CA ARG A 10 59.42 -61.51 -2.36
C ARG A 10 57.96 -61.14 -2.65
N TYR A 11 57.68 -60.68 -3.85
CA TYR A 11 56.34 -60.32 -4.32
C TYR A 11 56.20 -60.64 -5.82
N PRO A 12 54.97 -60.80 -6.34
CA PRO A 12 54.74 -61.14 -7.74
C PRO A 12 55.25 -60.05 -8.71
N GLU A 13 55.62 -60.46 -9.92
CA GLU A 13 56.10 -59.55 -10.98
C GLU A 13 55.09 -58.44 -11.32
N ALA A 14 53.80 -58.76 -11.32
CA ALA A 14 52.74 -57.76 -11.53
C ALA A 14 52.74 -56.64 -10.47
N VAL A 15 53.15 -56.96 -9.22
CA VAL A 15 53.31 -55.98 -8.15
C VAL A 15 54.59 -55.18 -8.36
N ASP A 16 55.66 -55.79 -8.85
CA ASP A 16 56.91 -55.11 -9.18
C ASP A 16 56.74 -54.02 -10.22
N GLN A 17 55.97 -54.28 -11.27
CA GLN A 17 55.66 -53.29 -12.30
C GLN A 17 54.90 -52.08 -11.74
N LYS A 18 53.95 -52.31 -10.82
CA LYS A 18 53.25 -51.22 -10.11
C LYS A 18 54.20 -50.45 -9.21
N PHE A 19 55.09 -51.17 -8.53
CA PHE A 19 56.04 -50.59 -7.60
C PHE A 19 57.07 -49.70 -8.30
N GLU A 20 57.57 -50.13 -9.46
CA GLU A 20 58.45 -49.35 -10.33
C GLU A 20 57.77 -48.06 -10.80
N LYS A 21 56.51 -48.14 -11.25
CA LYS A 21 55.75 -46.94 -11.65
C LYS A 21 55.61 -45.92 -10.52
N ILE A 22 55.34 -46.38 -9.30
CA ILE A 22 55.23 -45.51 -8.12
C ILE A 22 56.60 -44.92 -7.75
N ALA A 23 57.66 -45.73 -7.81
CA ALA A 23 59.05 -45.32 -7.60
C ALA A 23 59.47 -44.20 -8.55
N LEU A 24 59.24 -44.39 -9.85
CA LEU A 24 59.51 -43.39 -10.89
C LEU A 24 58.69 -42.12 -10.70
N LYS A 25 57.38 -42.24 -10.44
CA LYS A 25 56.49 -41.08 -10.23
C LYS A 25 56.93 -40.19 -9.06
N LEU A 26 57.46 -40.79 -8.00
CA LEU A 26 57.88 -40.08 -6.80
C LEU A 26 59.37 -39.74 -6.77
N GLY A 27 60.13 -40.13 -7.80
CA GLY A 27 61.58 -39.90 -7.89
C GLY A 27 62.39 -40.60 -6.81
N ARG A 28 61.96 -41.77 -6.32
CA ARG A 28 62.57 -42.50 -5.20
C ARG A 28 62.87 -43.93 -5.59
N THR A 29 63.83 -44.57 -4.94
CA THR A 29 64.08 -46.01 -5.14
C THR A 29 62.94 -46.84 -4.54
N LYS A 30 62.65 -48.01 -5.13
CA LYS A 30 61.71 -49.00 -4.58
C LYS A 30 61.94 -49.23 -3.07
N ARG A 31 63.20 -49.42 -2.68
CA ARG A 31 63.59 -49.60 -1.27
C ARG A 31 63.14 -48.45 -0.36
N GLN A 32 63.37 -47.20 -0.77
CA GLN A 32 62.98 -46.02 0.02
C GLN A 32 61.46 -45.93 0.19
N ILE A 33 60.71 -46.24 -0.86
CA ILE A 33 59.25 -46.24 -0.81
C ILE A 33 58.74 -47.36 0.11
N PHE A 34 59.34 -48.56 0.05
CA PHE A 34 58.95 -49.65 0.94
C PHE A 34 59.10 -49.26 2.42
N ILE A 35 60.26 -48.70 2.80
CA ILE A 35 60.52 -48.25 4.17
C ILE A 35 59.48 -47.20 4.60
N GLN A 36 59.21 -46.22 3.73
CA GLN A 36 58.23 -45.17 4.01
C GLN A 36 56.80 -45.71 4.12
N MET A 37 56.42 -46.71 3.31
CA MET A 37 55.11 -47.36 3.40
C MET A 37 54.97 -48.09 4.73
N VAL A 38 55.98 -48.86 5.14
CA VAL A 38 55.97 -49.57 6.44
C VAL A 38 55.87 -48.56 7.59
N ASP A 39 56.67 -47.51 7.58
CA ASP A 39 56.62 -46.45 8.59
C ASP A 39 55.28 -45.73 8.61
N TYR A 40 54.70 -45.47 7.44
CA TYR A 40 53.40 -44.81 7.30
C TYR A 40 52.29 -45.65 7.91
N PHE A 41 52.17 -46.93 7.56
CA PHE A 41 51.14 -47.82 8.12
C PHE A 41 51.37 -48.07 9.62
N TYR A 42 52.63 -48.22 10.04
CA TYR A 42 52.94 -48.41 11.45
C TYR A 42 52.58 -47.19 12.31
N LYS A 43 52.81 -45.96 11.82
CA LYS A 43 52.48 -44.71 12.53
C LYS A 43 50.99 -44.36 12.46
N SER A 44 50.37 -44.51 11.29
CA SER A 44 48.96 -44.17 11.08
C SER A 44 47.99 -45.22 11.63
N LYS A 45 48.49 -46.43 11.97
CA LYS A 45 47.69 -47.57 12.42
C LYS A 45 46.58 -47.98 11.44
N LYS A 46 46.65 -47.52 10.19
CA LYS A 46 45.72 -47.86 9.12
C LYS A 46 46.00 -49.28 8.61
N ASP A 47 44.93 -50.00 8.30
CA ASP A 47 45.02 -51.28 7.59
C ASP A 47 45.26 -51.03 6.09
N PRO A 48 46.36 -51.52 5.49
CA PRO A 48 46.60 -51.42 4.04
C PRO A 48 45.50 -52.08 3.18
N MET A 49 44.69 -52.97 3.75
CA MET A 49 43.56 -53.61 3.06
C MET A 49 42.27 -52.79 3.13
N ASP A 50 42.17 -51.81 4.04
CA ASP A 50 40.96 -51.01 4.23
C ASP A 50 40.96 -49.75 3.34
N LEU A 51 40.57 -49.95 2.08
CA LEU A 51 40.36 -48.86 1.11
C LEU A 51 39.07 -48.05 1.36
N ASN A 52 38.15 -48.57 2.18
CA ASN A 52 36.83 -47.95 2.38
C ASN A 52 36.93 -46.64 3.15
N ASP A 53 37.89 -46.51 4.07
CA ASP A 53 38.09 -45.31 4.89
C ASP A 53 38.42 -44.05 4.07
N GLU A 54 39.27 -44.18 3.05
CA GLU A 54 39.63 -43.07 2.15
C GLU A 54 38.49 -42.76 1.16
N MET A 55 37.79 -43.78 0.68
CA MET A 55 36.62 -43.59 -0.19
C MET A 55 35.48 -42.90 0.55
N LEU A 56 35.22 -43.26 1.81
CA LEU A 56 34.21 -42.65 2.67
C LEU A 56 34.53 -41.17 2.92
N LYS A 57 35.77 -40.84 3.29
CA LYS A 57 36.19 -39.45 3.51
C LYS A 57 36.04 -38.61 2.24
N ASN A 58 36.46 -39.13 1.10
CA ASN A 58 36.33 -38.42 -0.17
C ASN A 58 34.85 -38.23 -0.57
N ALA A 59 34.00 -39.23 -0.35
CA ALA A 59 32.57 -39.14 -0.60
C ALA A 59 31.91 -38.09 0.31
N LEU A 60 32.28 -38.04 1.60
CA LEU A 60 31.73 -37.09 2.56
C LEU A 60 32.16 -35.65 2.25
N VAL A 61 33.43 -35.44 1.90
CA VAL A 61 33.94 -34.14 1.45
C VAL A 61 33.25 -33.69 0.16
N LYS A 62 33.04 -34.59 -0.80
CA LYS A 62 32.33 -34.30 -2.03
C LYS A 62 30.87 -33.91 -1.74
N ASN A 63 30.17 -34.69 -0.92
CA ASN A 63 28.79 -34.41 -0.54
C ASN A 63 28.65 -33.03 0.14
N HIS A 64 29.56 -32.68 1.05
CA HIS A 64 29.56 -31.33 1.66
C HIS A 64 29.80 -30.22 0.65
N LYS A 65 30.69 -30.42 -0.33
CA LYS A 65 30.89 -29.43 -1.41
C LYS A 65 29.62 -29.26 -2.24
N ASP A 66 28.94 -30.35 -2.56
CA ASP A 66 27.71 -30.32 -3.35
C ASP A 66 26.58 -29.60 -2.58
N LEU A 67 26.42 -29.86 -1.28
CA LEU A 67 25.47 -29.16 -0.41
C LEU A 67 25.78 -27.66 -0.31
N ILE A 68 27.04 -27.29 -0.12
CA ILE A 68 27.45 -25.87 -0.09
C ILE A 68 27.17 -25.21 -1.44
N GLY A 69 27.43 -25.90 -2.55
CA GLY A 69 27.11 -25.42 -3.89
C GLY A 69 25.61 -25.17 -4.08
N PHE A 70 24.78 -26.11 -3.62
CA PHE A 70 23.32 -25.96 -3.63
C PHE A 70 22.86 -24.76 -2.81
N ILE A 71 23.37 -24.59 -1.58
CA ILE A 71 23.03 -23.45 -0.72
C ILE A 71 23.41 -22.12 -1.38
N LYS A 72 24.62 -22.03 -1.97
CA LYS A 72 25.04 -20.82 -2.68
C LYS A 72 24.16 -20.52 -3.90
N THR A 73 23.71 -21.57 -4.60
CA THR A 73 22.80 -21.42 -5.74
C THR A 73 21.43 -20.91 -5.27
N GLN A 74 20.86 -21.52 -4.23
CA GLN A 74 19.63 -21.05 -3.58
C GLN A 74 19.74 -19.60 -3.10
N GLU A 75 20.87 -19.23 -2.51
CA GLU A 75 21.11 -17.87 -2.02
C GLU A 75 21.10 -16.85 -3.17
N ASN A 76 21.84 -17.12 -4.23
CA ASN A 76 21.97 -16.23 -5.38
C ASN A 76 20.70 -16.17 -6.24
N ASP A 77 20.06 -17.30 -6.47
CA ASP A 77 18.96 -17.41 -7.44
C ASP A 77 17.59 -17.11 -6.80
N LEU A 78 17.46 -17.31 -5.48
CA LEU A 78 16.18 -17.18 -4.78
C LEU A 78 16.22 -16.19 -3.63
N LEU A 79 17.09 -16.39 -2.64
CA LEU A 79 17.01 -15.64 -1.38
C LEU A 79 17.36 -14.15 -1.56
N ILE A 80 18.45 -13.85 -2.25
CA ILE A 80 18.86 -12.47 -2.53
C ILE A 80 17.82 -11.74 -3.40
N PRO A 81 17.35 -12.29 -4.52
CA PRO A 81 16.28 -11.68 -5.32
C PRO A 81 15.00 -11.46 -4.52
N THR A 82 14.56 -12.45 -3.74
CA THR A 82 13.33 -12.35 -2.94
C THR A 82 13.42 -11.20 -1.95
N ARG A 83 14.55 -11.08 -1.23
CA ARG A 83 14.76 -9.96 -0.31
C ARG A 83 14.69 -8.61 -1.03
N ARG A 84 15.33 -8.50 -2.19
CA ARG A 84 15.33 -7.26 -2.98
C ARG A 84 13.93 -6.89 -3.45
N GLU A 85 13.11 -7.86 -3.87
CA GLU A 85 11.72 -7.62 -4.26
C GLU A 85 10.85 -7.22 -3.06
N ILE A 86 11.06 -7.82 -1.88
CA ILE A 86 10.38 -7.41 -0.65
C ILE A 86 10.72 -5.95 -0.31
N ASP A 87 12.00 -5.56 -0.37
CA ASP A 87 12.41 -4.18 -0.08
C ASP A 87 11.75 -3.18 -1.06
N ARG A 88 11.67 -3.52 -2.35
CA ARG A 88 10.96 -2.73 -3.37
C ARG A 88 9.47 -2.61 -3.07
N MET A 89 8.84 -3.70 -2.66
CA MET A 89 7.42 -3.72 -2.31
C MET A 89 7.13 -2.85 -1.08
N VAL A 90 8.00 -2.90 -0.06
CA VAL A 90 7.89 -2.04 1.13
C VAL A 90 7.97 -0.56 0.77
N GLU A 91 8.92 -0.17 -0.09
CA GLU A 91 9.02 1.20 -0.59
C GLU A 91 7.78 1.62 -1.40
N ALA A 92 7.26 0.74 -2.26
CA ALA A 92 6.03 1.01 -2.99
C ALA A 92 4.83 1.25 -2.04
N PHE A 93 4.67 0.42 -1.01
CA PHE A 93 3.62 0.62 -0.01
C PHE A 93 3.81 1.90 0.79
N ARG A 94 5.05 2.25 1.13
CA ARG A 94 5.35 3.51 1.80
C ARG A 94 4.91 4.71 0.96
N ASN A 95 5.19 4.69 -0.34
CA ASN A 95 4.76 5.75 -1.26
C ASN A 95 3.24 5.85 -1.36
N VAL A 96 2.53 4.72 -1.40
CA VAL A 96 1.05 4.69 -1.40
C VAL A 96 0.49 5.30 -0.11
N ILE A 97 1.04 4.92 1.05
CA ILE A 97 0.62 5.46 2.35
C ILE A 97 0.87 6.98 2.41
N ASN A 98 2.04 7.43 1.96
CA ASN A 98 2.37 8.86 1.93
C ASN A 98 1.41 9.62 1.03
N PHE A 99 1.16 9.14 -0.19
CA PHE A 99 0.18 9.75 -1.10
C PHE A 99 -1.21 9.85 -0.47
N PHE A 100 -1.66 8.78 0.19
CA PHE A 100 -2.95 8.77 0.87
C PHE A 100 -3.03 9.82 1.98
N ASN A 101 -1.99 9.90 2.83
CA ASN A 101 -1.97 10.78 3.99
C ASN A 101 -1.71 12.25 3.64
N GLU A 102 -0.83 12.52 2.69
CA GLU A 102 -0.38 13.88 2.37
C GLU A 102 -1.22 14.53 1.29
N THR A 103 -1.77 13.75 0.36
CA THR A 103 -2.51 14.28 -0.80
C THR A 103 -3.99 13.95 -0.73
N LEU A 104 -4.34 12.67 -0.66
CA LEU A 104 -5.74 12.26 -0.83
C LEU A 104 -6.62 12.67 0.35
N SER A 105 -6.19 12.37 1.58
CA SER A 105 -6.96 12.65 2.79
C SER A 105 -7.19 14.16 3.01
N PRO A 106 -6.18 15.04 2.92
CA PRO A 106 -6.38 16.48 3.02
C PRO A 106 -7.25 17.04 1.91
N GLY A 107 -7.07 16.56 0.66
CA GLY A 107 -7.88 16.96 -0.48
C GLY A 107 -9.36 16.61 -0.28
N LEU A 108 -9.65 15.39 0.19
CA LEU A 108 -11.02 14.96 0.49
C LEU A 108 -11.65 15.80 1.61
N ASN A 109 -10.91 16.07 2.68
CA ASN A 109 -11.38 16.92 3.77
C ASN A 109 -11.67 18.35 3.31
N ALA A 110 -10.84 18.92 2.43
CA ALA A 110 -11.07 20.23 1.84
C ALA A 110 -12.36 20.26 0.98
N VAL A 111 -12.59 19.21 0.19
CA VAL A 111 -13.83 19.08 -0.61
C VAL A 111 -15.06 18.98 0.30
N LEU A 112 -15.00 18.18 1.37
CA LEU A 112 -16.09 18.04 2.33
C LEU A 112 -16.39 19.37 3.05
N ALA A 113 -15.35 20.09 3.49
CA ALA A 113 -15.51 21.41 4.10
C ALA A 113 -16.12 22.43 3.12
N GLY A 114 -15.70 22.38 1.85
CA GLY A 114 -16.28 23.17 0.77
C GLY A 114 -17.77 22.86 0.56
N GLN A 115 -18.14 21.58 0.47
CA GLN A 115 -19.55 21.17 0.34
C GLN A 115 -20.41 21.62 1.52
N GLN A 116 -19.88 21.55 2.74
CA GLN A 116 -20.62 22.02 3.92
C GLN A 116 -20.89 23.53 3.83
N THR A 117 -19.88 24.30 3.43
CA THR A 117 -20.01 25.75 3.25
C THR A 117 -21.04 26.10 2.18
N GLU A 118 -21.01 25.40 1.03
CA GLU A 118 -22.00 25.59 -0.04
C GLU A 118 -23.41 25.19 0.41
N SER A 119 -23.57 24.10 1.16
CA SER A 119 -24.85 23.69 1.74
C SER A 119 -25.44 24.80 2.63
N ASP A 120 -24.61 25.42 3.47
CA ASP A 120 -25.07 26.50 4.35
C ASP A 120 -25.40 27.78 3.57
N ARG A 121 -24.68 28.08 2.49
CA ARG A 121 -25.05 29.15 1.54
C ARG A 121 -26.40 28.88 0.88
N PHE A 122 -26.65 27.65 0.43
CA PHE A 122 -27.93 27.28 -0.17
C PHE A 122 -29.10 27.43 0.81
N LYS A 123 -28.92 27.08 2.09
CA LYS A 123 -29.94 27.34 3.12
C LYS A 123 -30.25 28.82 3.26
N LEU A 124 -29.22 29.67 3.29
CA LEU A 124 -29.41 31.12 3.38
C LEU A 124 -30.17 31.67 2.15
N ILE A 125 -29.82 31.19 0.96
CA ILE A 125 -30.52 31.55 -0.29
C ILE A 125 -31.99 31.10 -0.21
N ALA A 126 -32.26 29.87 0.22
CA ALA A 126 -33.61 29.36 0.36
C ALA A 126 -34.45 30.21 1.33
N ASP A 127 -33.88 30.64 2.46
CA ASP A 127 -34.56 31.52 3.41
C ASP A 127 -34.86 32.91 2.84
N VAL A 128 -33.95 33.48 2.05
CA VAL A 128 -34.19 34.75 1.34
C VAL A 128 -35.30 34.59 0.32
N ILE A 129 -35.29 33.53 -0.49
CA ILE A 129 -36.34 33.24 -1.48
C ILE A 129 -37.69 33.10 -0.78
N LYS A 130 -37.77 32.33 0.31
CA LYS A 130 -39.00 32.13 1.07
C LYS A 130 -39.55 33.45 1.62
N ARG A 131 -38.69 34.30 2.19
CA ARG A 131 -39.11 35.63 2.66
C ARG A 131 -39.60 36.52 1.53
N SER A 132 -38.93 36.50 0.37
CA SER A 132 -39.35 37.26 -0.81
C SER A 132 -40.72 36.79 -1.31
N GLU A 133 -40.95 35.48 -1.35
CA GLU A 133 -42.22 34.90 -1.77
C GLU A 133 -43.37 35.30 -0.83
N LEU A 134 -43.14 35.27 0.49
CA LEU A 134 -44.12 35.73 1.48
C LEU A 134 -44.44 37.22 1.32
N GLN A 135 -43.41 38.06 1.13
CA GLN A 135 -43.61 39.49 0.89
C GLN A 135 -44.39 39.76 -0.40
N GLN A 136 -44.11 39.00 -1.46
CA GLN A 136 -44.78 39.14 -2.73
C GLN A 136 -46.25 38.70 -2.64
N THR A 137 -46.52 37.59 -1.98
CA THR A 137 -47.88 37.10 -1.72
C THR A 137 -48.67 38.10 -0.87
N GLY A 138 -48.07 38.63 0.19
CA GLY A 138 -48.68 39.66 1.04
C GLY A 138 -48.99 40.94 0.25
N LYS A 139 -48.08 41.41 -0.61
CA LYS A 139 -48.33 42.54 -1.51
C LYS A 139 -49.50 42.29 -2.45
N GLU A 140 -49.58 41.11 -3.06
CA GLU A 140 -50.70 40.75 -3.95
C GLU A 140 -52.03 40.68 -3.19
N GLN A 141 -52.03 40.20 -1.94
CA GLN A 141 -53.22 40.18 -1.10
C GLN A 141 -53.68 41.59 -0.71
N LEU A 142 -52.74 42.48 -0.34
CA LEU A 142 -53.04 43.89 -0.05
C LEU A 142 -53.66 44.60 -1.25
N LYS A 143 -53.09 44.41 -2.45
CA LYS A 143 -53.62 44.98 -3.70
C LYS A 143 -55.06 44.52 -3.95
N LYS A 144 -55.35 43.22 -3.76
CA LYS A 144 -56.71 42.67 -3.89
C LYS A 144 -57.68 43.27 -2.88
N GLN A 145 -57.28 43.37 -1.61
CA GLN A 145 -58.11 43.96 -0.55
C GLN A 145 -58.37 45.45 -0.80
N PHE A 146 -57.35 46.21 -1.22
CA PHE A 146 -57.50 47.61 -1.57
C PHE A 146 -58.44 47.80 -2.77
N ALA A 147 -58.32 46.98 -3.81
CA ALA A 147 -59.22 47.00 -4.96
C ALA A 147 -60.68 46.76 -4.55
N LEU A 148 -60.94 45.82 -3.63
CA LEU A 148 -62.28 45.57 -3.09
C LEU A 148 -62.84 46.77 -2.33
N ILE A 149 -62.03 47.43 -1.49
CA ILE A 149 -62.44 48.65 -0.78
C ILE A 149 -62.75 49.77 -1.78
N LEU A 150 -61.91 49.94 -2.80
CA LEU A 150 -62.10 50.97 -3.83
C LEU A 150 -63.38 50.74 -4.64
N ASP A 151 -63.64 49.50 -5.07
CA ASP A 151 -64.88 49.13 -5.76
C ASP A 151 -66.10 49.34 -4.87
N GLY A 152 -66.01 48.99 -3.58
CA GLY A 152 -67.04 49.24 -2.59
C GLY A 152 -67.34 50.73 -2.43
N TYR A 153 -66.29 51.55 -2.31
CA TYR A 153 -66.39 53.00 -2.26
C TYR A 153 -67.03 53.57 -3.54
N ALA A 154 -66.61 53.13 -4.71
CA ALA A 154 -67.14 53.59 -6.00
C ALA A 154 -68.66 53.33 -6.09
N LYS A 155 -69.09 52.09 -5.79
CA LYS A 155 -70.52 51.71 -5.76
C LYS A 155 -71.31 52.51 -4.73
N ALA A 156 -70.79 52.64 -3.51
CA ALA A 156 -71.46 53.40 -2.45
C ALA A 156 -71.59 54.90 -2.82
N ARG A 157 -70.59 55.46 -3.49
CA ARG A 157 -70.59 56.84 -3.96
C ARG A 157 -71.60 57.07 -5.09
N GLU A 158 -71.73 56.14 -6.03
CA GLU A 158 -72.76 56.21 -7.08
C GLU A 158 -74.18 56.19 -6.48
N ASN A 159 -74.40 55.38 -5.45
CA ASN A 159 -75.69 55.30 -4.75
C ASN A 159 -76.08 56.56 -3.96
N ILE A 160 -75.13 57.46 -3.67
CA ILE A 160 -75.35 58.74 -2.95
C ILE A 160 -75.91 59.85 -3.90
N SER A 161 -76.08 59.55 -5.18
CA SER A 161 -76.64 60.46 -6.19
C SER A 161 -78.16 60.65 -6.04
N GLY A 162 -78.60 61.79 -5.51
CA GLY A 162 -80.00 62.23 -5.62
C GLY A 162 -80.41 63.34 -4.64
N PHE A 163 -80.23 63.14 -3.34
CA PHE A 163 -80.77 64.04 -2.29
C PHE A 163 -79.89 64.18 -1.03
N ASN A 164 -78.63 63.74 -1.08
CA ASN A 164 -77.84 63.48 0.12
C ASN A 164 -76.89 64.62 0.51
N THR A 165 -76.75 64.83 1.83
CA THR A 165 -76.01 65.95 2.44
C THR A 165 -74.48 65.77 2.34
N SER A 166 -73.73 66.88 2.36
CA SER A 166 -72.25 66.88 2.40
C SER A 166 -71.68 65.94 3.48
N ARG A 167 -72.42 65.75 4.57
CA ARG A 167 -72.10 64.90 5.70
C ARG A 167 -71.96 63.42 5.33
N GLU A 168 -72.85 62.88 4.50
CA GLU A 168 -72.80 61.45 4.11
C GLU A 168 -71.60 61.15 3.21
N LYS A 169 -71.19 62.13 2.38
CA LYS A 169 -69.98 62.01 1.57
C LYS A 169 -68.72 62.02 2.42
N GLU A 170 -68.66 62.87 3.45
CA GLU A 170 -67.56 62.90 4.42
C GLU A 170 -67.49 61.60 5.23
N GLU A 171 -68.63 61.08 5.67
CA GLU A 171 -68.73 59.86 6.47
C GLU A 171 -68.33 58.62 5.65
N LEU A 172 -68.75 58.52 4.38
CA LEU A 172 -68.29 57.49 3.46
C LEU A 172 -66.76 57.57 3.25
N LEU A 173 -66.23 58.78 3.10
CA LEU A 173 -64.79 59.00 2.91
C LEU A 173 -63.99 58.65 4.17
N ALA A 174 -64.51 58.98 5.36
CA ALA A 174 -63.91 58.63 6.65
C ALA A 174 -63.92 57.11 6.87
N ASN A 175 -65.04 56.44 6.61
CA ASN A 175 -65.15 54.98 6.72
C ASN A 175 -64.22 54.24 5.75
N THR A 176 -64.11 54.73 4.51
CA THR A 176 -63.20 54.14 3.51
C THR A 176 -61.73 54.32 3.92
N LYS A 177 -61.36 55.50 4.44
CA LYS A 177 -60.01 55.73 4.99
C LYS A 177 -59.72 54.81 6.18
N ALA A 178 -60.68 54.63 7.09
CA ALA A 178 -60.53 53.70 8.21
C ALA A 178 -60.35 52.25 7.73
N GLN A 179 -61.07 51.82 6.68
CA GLN A 179 -60.87 50.49 6.09
C GLN A 179 -59.49 50.32 5.45
N ILE A 180 -58.97 51.34 4.78
CA ILE A 180 -57.61 51.32 4.21
C ILE A 180 -56.56 51.28 5.33
N GLU A 181 -56.80 51.97 6.45
CA GLU A 181 -55.88 52.00 7.59
C GLU A 181 -55.76 50.64 8.28
N ILE A 182 -56.80 49.80 8.22
CA ILE A 182 -56.79 48.41 8.70
C ILE A 182 -55.93 47.49 7.80
N LEU A 183 -55.66 47.88 6.54
CA LEU A 183 -54.79 47.11 5.63
C LEU A 183 -53.29 47.32 5.87
N ARG A 184 -52.92 48.17 6.84
CA ARG A 184 -51.54 48.56 7.12
C ARG A 184 -50.85 47.57 8.05
#